data_AF-A0A7U6Y5T1-F1
#
_entry.id   AF-A0A7U6Y5T1-F1
#
_cell.length_a   1.000
_cell.length_b   1.000
_cell.length_c   1.000
_cell.angle_alpha   90.00
_cell.angle_beta   90.00
_cell.angle_gamma   90.00
#
_symmetry.space_group_name_H-M   'P 1'
#
loop_
_entity.id
_entity.type
_entity.pdbx_description
1 polymer ?
#
loop_
_entity_poly.entity_id
_entity_poly.type
_entity_poly.pdbx_seq_one_letter_code
_entity_poly.pdbx_strand_id
1 'polypeptide(L)'
;MTSKPKNGLQRGTTGYAINFFRSDILVNLQLDLKRLERNGFSEDICSKVKVLLSALVSAASAQPKGSFWGKAIHEILREYETTYKQWNDVSGHDQEAIARRDGYLTSLQDIRHSFANACRKNTFQLSEAHDLALIQAINDALVDTINLVPGTFTALTKSAKRFADRAIAP
;
A
#
# COMPACT_ATOMS: atom_id res chain seq x y z
N MET A 1 17.06 32.09 -16.48
CA MET A 1 16.56 30.72 -16.76
C MET A 1 15.97 30.18 -15.48
N THR A 2 14.65 30.27 -15.33
CA THR A 2 13.91 29.77 -14.17
C THR A 2 13.79 28.25 -14.28
N SER A 3 14.38 27.51 -13.33
CA SER A 3 14.19 26.07 -13.24
C SER A 3 12.71 25.78 -12.99
N LYS A 4 12.02 25.15 -13.95
CA LYS A 4 10.68 24.61 -13.71
C LYS A 4 10.76 23.68 -12.49
N PRO A 5 9.89 23.83 -11.47
CA PRO A 5 9.87 22.93 -10.33
C PRO A 5 9.60 21.51 -10.85
N LYS A 6 10.35 20.51 -10.34
CA LYS A 6 10.16 19.11 -10.71
C LYS A 6 8.73 18.69 -10.36
N ASN A 7 7.94 18.45 -11.40
CA ASN A 7 6.50 18.19 -11.41
C ASN A 7 6.03 17.27 -10.26
N GLY A 8 5.08 17.78 -9.45
CA GLY A 8 4.13 17.12 -8.54
C GLY A 8 4.52 15.94 -7.65
N LEU A 9 5.81 15.76 -7.35
CA LEU A 9 6.29 14.96 -6.21
C LEU A 9 6.55 15.85 -4.98
N GLN A 10 5.78 16.92 -4.82
CA GLN A 10 5.82 17.77 -3.63
C GLN A 10 4.97 17.17 -2.52
N ARG A 11 5.28 17.47 -1.25
CA ARG A 11 4.45 17.02 -0.12
C ARG A 11 3.02 17.55 -0.29
N GLY A 12 2.04 16.79 0.21
CA GLY A 12 0.62 17.13 0.05
C GLY A 12 0.02 16.87 -1.34
N THR A 13 0.76 16.30 -2.30
CA THR A 13 0.18 15.87 -3.59
C THR A 13 -0.17 14.39 -3.60
N THR A 14 -1.15 14.00 -4.42
CA THR A 14 -1.54 12.59 -4.56
C THR A 14 -0.38 11.76 -5.12
N GLY A 15 0.41 12.34 -6.03
CA GLY A 15 1.62 11.71 -6.55
C GLY A 15 2.68 11.44 -5.49
N TYR A 16 2.90 12.36 -4.55
CA TYR A 16 3.80 12.13 -3.42
C TYR A 16 3.27 11.04 -2.50
N ALA A 17 1.98 11.10 -2.15
CA ALA A 17 1.35 10.10 -1.28
C ALA A 17 1.41 8.69 -1.87
N ILE A 18 1.06 8.52 -3.15
CA ILE A 18 1.15 7.23 -3.85
C ILE A 18 2.61 6.74 -3.91
N ASN A 19 3.56 7.63 -4.19
CA ASN A 19 4.96 7.24 -4.23
C ASN A 19 5.48 6.82 -2.84
N PHE A 20 5.11 7.54 -1.78
CA PHE A 20 5.44 7.17 -0.41
C PHE A 20 4.82 5.82 -0.04
N PHE A 21 3.56 5.62 -0.40
CA PHE A 21 2.84 4.39 -0.16
C PHE A 21 3.55 3.17 -0.80
N ARG A 22 3.95 3.33 -2.07
CA ARG A 22 4.75 2.36 -2.81
C ARG A 22 6.09 2.05 -2.14
N SER A 23 6.85 3.08 -1.80
CA SER A 23 8.26 2.93 -1.40
C SER A 23 8.43 2.60 0.08
N ASP A 24 7.44 2.90 0.92
CA ASP A 24 7.54 2.76 2.37
C ASP A 24 6.41 1.90 2.92
N ILE A 25 5.14 2.27 2.74
CA ILE A 25 4.02 1.57 3.39
C ILE A 25 3.94 0.09 2.96
N LEU A 26 3.89 -0.20 1.66
CA LEU A 26 3.80 -1.59 1.16
C LEU A 26 5.05 -2.43 1.50
N VAL A 27 6.22 -1.79 1.56
CA VAL A 27 7.46 -2.47 1.95
C VAL A 27 7.40 -2.90 3.40
N ASN A 28 7.00 -1.99 4.29
CA ASN A 28 6.93 -2.28 5.72
C ASN A 28 5.77 -3.22 6.06
N LEU A 29 4.63 -3.13 5.37
CA LEU A 29 3.57 -4.13 5.48
C LEU A 29 4.12 -5.52 5.15
N GLN A 30 4.83 -5.69 4.03
CA GLN A 30 5.40 -6.99 3.67
C GLN A 30 6.41 -7.52 4.70
N LEU A 31 7.21 -6.64 5.30
CA LEU A 31 8.13 -7.03 6.39
C LEU A 31 7.36 -7.57 7.60
N ASP A 32 6.28 -6.89 8.00
CA ASP A 32 5.43 -7.36 9.10
C ASP A 32 4.71 -8.68 8.73
N LEU A 33 4.21 -8.83 7.49
CA LEU A 33 3.59 -10.08 7.03
C LEU A 33 4.58 -11.26 7.08
N LYS A 34 5.82 -11.06 6.62
CA LYS A 34 6.86 -12.09 6.67
C LYS A 34 7.16 -12.52 8.11
N ARG A 35 7.23 -11.56 9.05
CA ARG A 35 7.41 -11.86 10.48
C ARG A 35 6.28 -12.73 11.05
N LEU A 36 5.08 -12.61 10.49
CA LEU A 36 3.86 -13.24 10.98
C LEU A 36 3.44 -14.47 10.17
N GLU A 37 4.24 -14.90 9.19
CA GLU A 37 3.93 -16.03 8.30
C GLU A 37 3.57 -17.33 9.04
N ARG A 38 4.13 -17.55 10.23
CA ARG A 38 3.85 -18.75 11.02
C ARG A 38 2.45 -18.76 11.63
N ASN A 39 1.97 -17.60 12.05
CA ASN A 39 0.78 -17.48 12.89
C ASN A 39 -0.41 -16.84 12.17
N GLY A 40 -0.19 -16.17 11.03
CA GLY A 40 -1.22 -15.39 10.36
C GLY A 40 -1.71 -14.22 11.22
N PHE A 41 -2.93 -13.75 10.96
CA PHE A 41 -3.64 -12.77 11.78
C PHE A 41 -4.93 -13.33 12.36
N SER A 42 -5.43 -12.69 13.42
CA SER A 42 -6.84 -12.80 13.75
C SER A 42 -7.69 -12.07 12.70
N GLU A 43 -8.95 -12.49 12.55
CA GLU A 43 -9.86 -11.97 11.54
C GLU A 43 -10.09 -10.45 11.67
N ASP A 44 -10.09 -9.92 12.89
CA ASP A 44 -10.24 -8.49 13.17
C ASP A 44 -9.12 -7.65 12.54
N ILE A 45 -7.86 -8.09 12.72
CA ILE A 45 -6.68 -7.43 12.16
C ILE A 45 -6.71 -7.52 10.63
N CYS A 46 -7.11 -8.67 10.10
CA CYS A 46 -7.26 -8.88 8.67
C CYS A 46 -8.29 -7.92 8.07
N SER A 47 -9.43 -7.73 8.74
CA SER A 47 -10.47 -6.78 8.32
C SER A 47 -9.94 -5.35 8.23
N LYS A 48 -9.09 -4.92 9.16
CA LYS A 48 -8.52 -3.56 9.17
C LYS A 48 -7.49 -3.35 8.06
N VAL A 49 -6.60 -4.31 7.85
CA VAL A 49 -5.68 -4.26 6.70
C VAL A 49 -6.45 -4.26 5.38
N LYS A 50 -7.57 -4.99 5.28
CA LYS A 50 -8.47 -4.91 4.12
C LYS A 50 -9.05 -3.51 3.95
N VAL A 51 -9.59 -2.88 5.00
CA VAL A 51 -10.11 -1.50 4.93
C VAL A 51 -9.05 -0.53 4.41
N LEU A 52 -7.82 -0.64 4.91
CA LEU A 52 -6.68 0.13 4.41
C LEU A 52 -6.45 -0.11 2.91
N LEU A 53 -6.34 -1.38 2.49
CA LEU A 53 -6.12 -1.76 1.08
C LEU A 53 -7.27 -1.30 0.18
N SER A 54 -8.52 -1.45 0.61
CA SER A 54 -9.71 -0.97 -0.10
C SER A 54 -9.70 0.56 -0.26
N ALA A 55 -9.32 1.31 0.77
CA ALA A 55 -9.23 2.77 0.70
C ALA A 55 -8.21 3.20 -0.37
N LEU A 56 -7.10 2.47 -0.51
CA LEU A 56 -6.08 2.71 -1.53
C LEU A 56 -6.54 2.32 -2.94
N VAL A 57 -7.31 1.23 -3.07
CA VAL A 57 -7.93 0.86 -4.35
C VAL A 57 -8.89 1.97 -4.81
N SER A 58 -9.74 2.45 -3.90
CA SER A 58 -10.64 3.59 -4.16
C SER A 58 -9.84 4.85 -4.54
N ALA A 59 -8.75 5.12 -3.82
CA ALA A 59 -7.82 6.21 -4.11
C ALA A 59 -7.29 6.18 -5.55
N ALA A 60 -6.82 5.02 -5.95
CA ALA A 60 -6.25 4.81 -7.27
C ALA A 60 -7.31 4.74 -8.37
N SER A 61 -8.59 4.47 -8.04
CA SER A 61 -9.67 4.37 -9.01
C SER A 61 -10.02 5.71 -9.66
N ALA A 62 -9.76 6.81 -8.97
CA ALA A 62 -9.89 8.18 -9.48
C ALA A 62 -8.75 8.57 -10.44
N GLN A 63 -7.68 7.76 -10.52
CA GLN A 63 -6.56 8.00 -11.42
C GLN A 63 -6.89 7.52 -12.85
N PRO A 64 -6.32 8.16 -13.89
CA PRO A 64 -6.60 7.79 -15.29
C PRO A 64 -6.35 6.31 -15.56
N LYS A 65 -7.19 5.73 -16.42
CA LYS A 65 -7.12 4.32 -16.82
C LYS A 65 -5.74 4.01 -17.41
N GLY A 66 -5.23 2.81 -17.13
CA GLY A 66 -3.96 2.33 -17.65
C GLY A 66 -3.88 2.48 -19.17
N SER A 67 -2.66 2.64 -19.69
CA SER A 67 -2.45 2.66 -21.14
C SER A 67 -2.85 1.31 -21.76
N PHE A 68 -3.04 1.28 -23.08
CA PHE A 68 -3.42 0.10 -23.87
C PHE A 68 -2.57 -1.17 -23.61
N TRP A 69 -1.41 -1.03 -22.95
CA TRP A 69 -0.44 -2.09 -22.68
C TRP A 69 -0.11 -2.30 -21.18
N GLY A 70 -0.85 -1.69 -20.25
CA GLY A 70 -0.53 -1.79 -18.82
C GLY A 70 -1.75 -1.71 -17.90
N LYS A 71 -1.78 -2.58 -16.88
CA LYS A 71 -2.79 -2.55 -15.81
C LYS A 71 -2.84 -1.16 -15.15
N ALA A 72 -4.04 -0.69 -14.88
CA ALA A 72 -4.25 0.54 -14.12
C ALA A 72 -3.79 0.35 -12.66
N ILE A 73 -3.39 1.45 -12.01
CA ILE A 73 -2.88 1.40 -10.63
C ILE A 73 -3.90 0.76 -9.67
N HIS A 74 -5.19 1.04 -9.84
CA HIS A 74 -6.25 0.45 -9.02
C HIS A 74 -6.42 -1.06 -9.24
N GLU A 75 -6.20 -1.56 -10.46
CA GLU A 75 -6.28 -2.99 -10.76
C GLU A 75 -5.16 -3.76 -10.05
N ILE A 76 -3.95 -3.19 -10.05
CA ILE A 76 -2.79 -3.78 -9.36
C ILE A 76 -3.01 -3.78 -7.84
N LEU A 77 -3.57 -2.70 -7.28
CA LEU A 77 -3.89 -2.66 -5.86
C LEU A 77 -5.01 -3.64 -5.48
N ARG A 78 -6.00 -3.85 -6.35
CA ARG A 78 -7.07 -4.84 -6.14
C ARG A 78 -6.52 -6.27 -6.20
N GLU A 79 -5.56 -6.52 -7.08
CA GLU A 79 -4.82 -7.78 -7.10
C GLU A 79 -4.05 -7.98 -5.79
N TYR A 80 -3.37 -6.95 -5.29
CA TYR A 80 -2.68 -6.99 -4.00
C TYR A 80 -3.63 -7.31 -2.84
N GLU A 81 -4.77 -6.63 -2.77
CA GLU A 81 -5.82 -6.88 -1.77
C GLU A 81 -6.33 -8.32 -1.81
N THR A 82 -6.57 -8.85 -3.02
CA THR A 82 -7.04 -10.22 -3.22
C THR A 82 -5.99 -11.23 -2.77
N THR A 83 -4.72 -11.04 -3.15
CA THR A 83 -3.63 -11.92 -2.73
C THR A 83 -3.38 -11.86 -1.23
N TYR A 84 -3.51 -10.68 -0.61
CA TYR A 84 -3.42 -10.53 0.84
C TYR A 84 -4.51 -11.33 1.56
N LYS A 85 -5.75 -11.28 1.05
CA LYS A 85 -6.84 -12.10 1.58
C LYS A 85 -6.48 -13.59 1.50
N GLN A 86 -5.99 -14.06 0.36
CA GLN A 86 -5.59 -15.46 0.18
C GLN A 86 -4.47 -15.87 1.14
N TRP A 87 -3.49 -14.99 1.38
CA TRP A 87 -2.44 -15.20 2.38
C TRP A 87 -3.03 -15.42 3.78
N ASN A 88 -4.00 -14.60 4.16
CA ASN A 88 -4.63 -14.69 5.48
C ASN A 88 -5.58 -15.89 5.63
N ASP A 89 -6.24 -16.29 4.54
CA ASP A 89 -7.18 -17.42 4.52
C ASP A 89 -6.45 -18.78 4.59
N VAL A 90 -5.11 -18.80 4.58
CA VAL A 90 -4.34 -20.03 4.86
C VAL A 90 -4.50 -20.41 6.33
N SER A 91 -5.20 -21.51 6.59
CA SER A 91 -5.35 -22.10 7.92
C SER A 91 -4.16 -22.97 8.30
N GLY A 92 -3.85 -23.04 9.60
CA GLY A 92 -2.84 -23.94 10.16
C GLY A 92 -1.48 -23.29 10.43
N HIS A 93 -0.60 -24.08 11.04
CA HIS A 93 0.74 -23.67 11.47
C HIS A 93 1.82 -24.69 11.05
N ASP A 94 1.44 -25.66 10.23
CA ASP A 94 2.36 -26.67 9.71
C ASP A 94 3.24 -26.10 8.59
N GLN A 95 4.22 -26.89 8.16
CA GLN A 95 5.15 -26.49 7.10
C GLN A 95 4.44 -26.22 5.77
N GLU A 96 3.32 -26.88 5.51
CA GLU A 96 2.53 -26.68 4.29
C GLU A 96 1.83 -25.31 4.31
N ALA A 97 1.17 -24.96 5.43
CA ALA A 97 0.55 -23.65 5.63
C ALA A 97 1.60 -22.52 5.55
N ILE A 98 2.78 -22.72 6.14
CA ILE A 98 3.88 -21.75 6.07
C ILE A 98 4.36 -21.60 4.62
N ALA A 99 4.61 -22.70 3.90
CA ALA A 99 5.06 -22.66 2.51
C ALA A 99 4.03 -21.99 1.58
N ARG A 100 2.72 -22.23 1.81
CA ARG A 100 1.66 -21.55 1.08
C ARG A 100 1.64 -20.04 1.35
N ARG A 101 1.76 -19.62 2.62
CA ARG A 101 1.87 -18.20 2.98
C ARG A 101 3.11 -17.56 2.36
N ASP A 102 4.25 -18.25 2.34
CA ASP A 102 5.46 -17.76 1.67
C ASP A 102 5.28 -17.59 0.15
N GLY A 103 4.58 -18.53 -0.49
CA GLY A 103 4.18 -18.41 -1.90
C GLY A 103 3.34 -17.15 -2.16
N TYR A 104 2.34 -16.87 -1.31
CA TYR A 104 1.57 -15.64 -1.41
C TYR A 104 2.39 -14.39 -1.10
N LEU A 105 3.37 -14.45 -0.18
CA LEU A 105 4.29 -13.32 0.08
C LEU A 105 5.14 -13.01 -1.15
N THR A 106 5.57 -14.03 -1.89
CA THR A 106 6.27 -13.86 -3.16
C THR A 106 5.36 -13.19 -4.19
N SER A 107 4.10 -13.62 -4.31
CA SER A 107 3.13 -12.95 -5.20
C SER A 107 2.88 -11.50 -4.81
N LEU A 108 2.72 -11.20 -3.51
CA LEU A 108 2.57 -9.82 -3.00
C LEU A 108 3.80 -8.96 -3.35
N GLN A 109 5.00 -9.54 -3.32
CA GLN A 109 6.23 -8.88 -3.72
C GLN A 109 6.22 -8.50 -5.21
N ASP A 110 5.81 -9.42 -6.07
CA ASP A 110 5.74 -9.20 -7.52
C ASP A 110 4.67 -8.18 -7.90
N ILE A 111 3.53 -8.21 -7.22
CA ILE A 111 2.48 -7.19 -7.37
C ILE A 111 3.00 -5.82 -6.94
N ARG A 112 3.76 -5.72 -5.84
CA ARG A 112 4.40 -4.46 -5.42
C ARG A 112 5.40 -3.96 -6.46
N HIS A 113 6.17 -4.84 -7.10
CA HIS A 113 7.06 -4.44 -8.20
C HIS A 113 6.28 -3.93 -9.42
N SER A 114 5.17 -4.59 -9.76
CA SER A 114 4.27 -4.17 -10.82
C SER A 114 3.65 -2.81 -10.54
N PHE A 115 3.17 -2.60 -9.31
CA PHE A 115 2.67 -1.32 -8.82
C PHE A 115 3.75 -0.25 -8.94
N ALA A 116 4.98 -0.57 -8.58
CA ALA A 116 6.07 0.37 -8.69
C ALA A 116 6.41 0.79 -10.11
N ASN A 117 6.36 -0.15 -11.05
CA ASN A 117 6.53 0.14 -12.47
C ASN A 117 5.36 0.97 -13.01
N ALA A 118 4.13 0.69 -12.61
CA ALA A 118 2.95 1.47 -12.98
C ALA A 118 3.03 2.91 -12.45
N CYS A 119 3.42 3.12 -11.19
CA CYS A 119 3.62 4.47 -10.65
C CYS A 119 4.68 5.24 -11.42
N ARG A 120 5.82 4.61 -11.75
CA ARG A 120 6.89 5.26 -12.54
C ARG A 120 6.41 5.70 -13.92
N LYS A 121 5.68 4.83 -14.63
CA LYS A 121 5.12 5.12 -15.96
C LYS A 121 4.11 6.27 -15.93
N ASN A 122 3.32 6.35 -14.85
CA ASN A 122 2.27 7.36 -14.71
C ASN A 122 2.69 8.57 -13.85
N THR A 123 3.98 8.73 -13.54
CA THR A 123 4.48 9.76 -12.61
C THR A 123 3.96 11.15 -12.96
N PHE A 124 3.94 11.51 -14.24
CA PHE A 124 3.45 12.82 -14.70
C PHE A 124 1.97 13.04 -14.34
N GLN A 125 1.10 12.05 -14.61
CA GLN A 125 -0.33 12.13 -14.32
C GLN A 125 -0.61 12.13 -12.82
N LEU A 126 0.12 11.30 -12.07
CA LEU A 126 0.03 11.27 -10.60
C LEU A 126 0.46 12.59 -9.97
N SER A 127 1.37 13.31 -10.62
CA SER A 127 1.91 14.59 -10.16
C SER A 127 0.90 15.74 -10.27
N GLU A 128 -0.09 15.64 -11.16
CA GLU A 128 -1.13 16.67 -11.38
C GLU A 128 -2.39 16.42 -10.55
N ALA A 129 -2.54 15.23 -9.96
CA ALA A 129 -3.65 14.92 -9.06
C ALA A 129 -3.40 15.51 -7.67
N HIS A 130 -4.30 16.40 -7.25
CA HIS A 130 -4.33 16.98 -5.90
C HIS A 130 -5.63 16.59 -5.21
N ASP A 131 -5.59 15.48 -4.47
CA ASP A 131 -6.71 15.02 -3.65
C ASP A 131 -6.25 14.86 -2.20
N LEU A 132 -6.19 15.97 -1.48
CA LEU A 132 -5.79 16.01 -0.08
C LEU A 132 -6.75 15.20 0.81
N ALA A 133 -8.05 15.16 0.47
CA ALA A 133 -9.05 14.40 1.22
C ALA A 133 -8.74 12.89 1.16
N LEU A 134 -8.29 12.43 0.00
CA LEU A 134 -7.88 11.04 -0.18
C LEU A 134 -6.60 10.68 0.58
N ILE A 135 -5.60 11.59 0.59
CA ILE A 135 -4.37 11.41 1.36
C ILE A 135 -4.70 11.32 2.85
N GLN A 136 -5.62 12.16 3.33
CA GLN A 136 -6.09 12.13 4.71
C GLN A 136 -6.81 10.82 5.03
N ALA A 137 -7.72 10.35 4.16
CA ALA A 137 -8.42 9.09 4.37
C ALA A 137 -7.46 7.88 4.45
N ILE A 138 -6.40 7.86 3.64
CA ILE A 138 -5.35 6.84 3.71
C ILE A 138 -4.61 6.91 5.05
N ASN A 139 -4.28 8.11 5.51
CA ASN A 139 -3.61 8.30 6.78
C ASN A 139 -4.46 7.85 7.96
N ASP A 140 -5.74 8.22 7.97
CA ASP A 140 -6.67 7.86 9.04
C ASP A 140 -6.85 6.33 9.09
N ALA A 141 -6.99 5.68 7.93
CA ALA A 141 -7.03 4.22 7.85
C ALA A 141 -5.74 3.54 8.36
N LEU A 142 -4.57 4.13 8.08
CA LEU A 142 -3.28 3.66 8.62
C LEU A 142 -3.24 3.79 10.15
N VAL A 143 -3.59 4.96 10.68
CA VAL A 143 -3.59 5.25 12.12
C VAL A 143 -4.54 4.32 12.86
N ASP A 144 -5.76 4.15 12.35
CA ASP A 144 -6.76 3.23 12.91
C ASP A 144 -6.26 1.79 12.93
N THR A 145 -5.67 1.33 11.82
CA THR A 145 -5.10 -0.03 11.74
C THR A 145 -3.98 -0.24 12.76
N ILE A 146 -3.13 0.76 12.96
CA ILE A 146 -2.00 0.67 13.91
C ILE A 146 -2.46 0.71 15.36
N ASN A 147 -3.39 1.60 15.70
CA ASN A 147 -3.87 1.79 17.06
C ASN A 147 -4.62 0.57 17.59
N LEU A 148 -5.30 -0.17 16.72
CA LEU A 148 -6.04 -1.37 17.09
C LEU A 148 -5.14 -2.57 17.39
N VAL A 149 -3.90 -2.58 16.89
CA VAL A 149 -2.94 -3.67 17.16
C VAL A 149 -1.54 -3.17 17.53
N PRO A 150 -1.39 -2.60 18.73
CA PRO A 150 -0.11 -2.12 19.22
C PRO A 150 0.93 -3.26 19.23
N GLY A 151 2.07 -3.05 18.57
CA GLY A 151 3.18 -4.01 18.56
C GLY A 151 3.09 -5.13 17.50
N THR A 152 1.95 -5.30 16.83
CA THR A 152 1.80 -6.28 15.73
C THR A 152 2.41 -5.77 14.43
N PHE A 153 2.24 -4.49 14.12
CA PHE A 153 2.70 -3.86 12.88
C PHE A 153 3.87 -2.91 13.13
N THR A 154 4.97 -3.41 13.70
CA THR A 154 6.07 -2.54 14.14
C THR A 154 6.74 -1.77 13.00
N ALA A 155 6.88 -2.39 11.83
CA ALA A 155 7.50 -1.74 10.67
C ALA A 155 6.50 -0.75 10.05
N LEU A 156 5.27 -1.19 9.82
CA LEU A 156 4.21 -0.37 9.24
C LEU A 156 3.86 0.83 10.13
N THR A 157 3.89 0.68 11.45
CA THR A 157 3.72 1.78 12.42
C THR A 157 4.74 2.89 12.22
N LYS A 158 6.02 2.52 12.05
CA LYS A 158 7.09 3.50 11.80
C LYS A 158 6.87 4.20 10.45
N SER A 159 6.41 3.46 9.45
CA SER A 159 6.13 3.99 8.11
C SER A 159 4.95 4.95 8.08
N ALA A 160 3.85 4.62 8.77
CA ALA A 160 2.68 5.50 8.87
C ALA A 160 2.98 6.79 9.62
N LYS A 161 3.78 6.75 10.70
CA LYS A 161 4.24 7.99 11.37
C LYS A 161 5.01 8.89 10.41
N ARG A 162 5.94 8.31 9.64
CA ARG A 162 6.66 9.07 8.60
C ARG A 162 5.72 9.59 7.50
N PHE A 163 4.66 8.86 7.15
CA PHE A 163 3.66 9.31 6.19
C PHE A 163 2.89 10.51 6.71
N ALA A 164 2.38 10.46 7.95
CA ALA A 164 1.71 11.59 8.59
C ALA A 164 2.63 12.84 8.63
N ASP A 165 3.89 12.65 9.05
CA ASP A 165 4.86 13.74 9.20
C ASP A 165 5.32 14.36 7.87
N ARG A 166 5.26 13.62 6.75
CA ARG A 166 5.93 14.01 5.49
C ARG A 166 5.03 14.09 4.28
N ALA A 167 3.94 13.32 4.24
CA ALA A 167 3.03 13.29 3.10
C ALA A 167 1.86 14.27 3.27
N ILE A 168 1.47 14.56 4.51
CA ILE A 168 0.34 15.44 4.84
C ILE A 168 0.81 16.85 5.20
N ALA A 169 1.97 16.97 5.84
CA ALA A 169 2.54 18.26 6.20
C ALA A 169 3.02 19.03 4.94
N PRO A 170 2.57 20.28 4.73
CA PRO A 170 2.95 21.11 3.60
C PRO A 170 4.45 21.44 3.55
#